data_AF-A0A972QQ44-F1
#
_entry.id   AF-A0A972QQ44-F1
#
_cell.length_a   1.000
_cell.length_b   1.000
_cell.length_c   1.000
_cell.angle_alpha   90.00
_cell.angle_beta   90.00
_cell.angle_gamma   90.00
#
_symmetry.space_group_name_H-M   'P 1'
#
loop_
_entity.id
_entity.type
_entity.pdbx_description
1 polymer ?
#
loop_
_entity_poly.entity_id
_entity_poly.type
_entity_poly.pdbx_seq_one_letter_code
_entity_poly.pdbx_strand_id
1 'polypeptide(L)'
;MNTESFKRKLTAILSADVEGYSRLMGEDEEATVRTLKTYREVLTSLIQQHNGKVVDSPGDNLLAEFASVVDAVHCAVAVQKEIKSRNDELPENRRMQFRIGVNLGDVIEDEERIYGDGVNVAARTEGLADGGGICVSGTAYDQMAKKLPLGYEYLGEQKVKNIEKPIRVYRVLMDPEAAGKVIGEKRPISRHWRWAAVALVVVAGALAIWNFYFRPPFDPASMERMAYPLPDKPSIAVLPFNNMSGDPEQEYFSDGLSEEIITALSKITKLFVIARNSSFSYKGKPIKVKQVAEELGVRYVLEGSVRKAEDRVRITAQLIDALTGHHLWAERYDRDLKDIFALQDEITIKVINALQVELTEGEHARLWGKGTDNLEAYLKSLRAREYYLIQTKENNVLARRTAEEAIALDPEYAPPYHVLSITYFMDILFGTTKSPQQSMTRAVELIQKAIALDDSYALAHGWLGLLYTWLRKYEEGIMEAQKCVTLDPNGAHGYLYLSIVYRLAGRHEEAVEAIEKAMRLNPFPPNTYYREAVRAYIFVGRYEEAIAAGKKAVTLSPNDNIAHSGLAAAYSLAGRQKEARIEAAEVLRLNPKFSLVRSRKLMPFKNQADTERVIGALRKAGLPE
;
A
#
# COMPACT_ATOMS: atom_id res chain seq x y z
N MET A 1 2.42 -18.13 82.20
CA MET A 1 1.27 -18.81 81.60
C MET A 1 1.75 -19.44 80.31
N ASN A 2 1.74 -20.77 80.23
CA ASN A 2 2.08 -21.52 79.02
C ASN A 2 1.15 -21.06 77.88
N THR A 3 1.70 -20.47 76.83
CA THR A 3 0.98 -20.32 75.56
C THR A 3 0.91 -21.68 74.90
N GLU A 4 -0.19 -22.40 75.10
CA GLU A 4 -0.58 -23.52 74.23
C GLU A 4 -0.59 -23.00 72.78
N SER A 5 0.36 -23.46 71.97
CA SER A 5 0.41 -23.07 70.56
C SER A 5 -0.51 -24.00 69.77
N PHE A 6 -1.73 -23.56 69.49
CA PHE A 6 -2.63 -24.30 68.62
C PHE A 6 -2.11 -24.32 67.17
N LYS A 7 -2.14 -25.48 66.52
CA LYS A 7 -1.65 -25.65 65.14
C LYS A 7 -2.78 -25.38 64.15
N ARG A 8 -2.61 -24.36 63.31
CA ARG A 8 -3.53 -24.07 62.20
C ARG A 8 -3.13 -24.84 60.95
N LYS A 9 -4.09 -25.48 60.28
CA LYS A 9 -3.89 -26.16 59.00
C LYS A 9 -5.11 -26.01 58.10
N LEU A 10 -4.87 -25.98 56.78
CA LEU A 10 -5.91 -26.09 55.76
C LEU A 10 -6.17 -27.57 55.51
N THR A 11 -7.40 -28.04 55.70
CA THR A 11 -7.75 -29.46 55.53
C THR A 11 -9.12 -29.63 54.87
N ALA A 12 -9.34 -30.78 54.23
CA ALA A 12 -10.67 -31.15 53.76
C ALA A 12 -11.43 -31.83 54.90
N ILE A 13 -12.65 -31.38 55.15
CA ILE A 13 -13.48 -31.78 56.29
C ILE A 13 -14.73 -32.42 55.74
N LEU A 14 -15.03 -33.64 56.20
CA LEU A 14 -16.24 -34.39 55.89
C LEU A 14 -17.09 -34.44 57.17
N SER A 15 -18.29 -33.85 57.11
CA SER A 15 -19.33 -33.99 58.14
C SER A 15 -20.39 -34.94 57.62
N ALA A 16 -20.83 -35.89 58.44
CA ALA A 16 -21.88 -36.82 58.12
C ALA A 16 -22.89 -36.93 59.27
N ASP A 17 -24.18 -36.87 58.97
CA ASP A 17 -25.28 -36.94 59.94
C ASP A 17 -26.40 -37.85 59.43
N VAL A 18 -27.18 -38.42 60.35
CA VAL A 18 -28.31 -39.29 60.00
C VAL A 18 -29.59 -38.48 59.81
N GLU A 19 -30.19 -38.55 58.62
CA GLU A 19 -31.49 -37.92 58.38
C GLU A 19 -32.59 -38.60 59.20
N GLY A 20 -33.29 -37.82 60.03
CA GLY A 20 -34.44 -38.32 60.79
C GLY A 20 -34.06 -39.25 61.94
N TYR A 21 -32.84 -39.15 62.49
CA TYR A 21 -32.36 -40.00 63.60
C TYR A 21 -33.34 -40.07 64.79
N SER A 22 -33.90 -38.94 65.22
CA SER A 22 -34.86 -38.90 66.33
C SER A 22 -36.14 -39.72 66.06
N ARG A 23 -36.58 -39.82 64.80
CA ARG A 23 -37.72 -40.67 64.41
C ARG A 23 -37.35 -42.14 64.53
N LEU A 24 -36.18 -42.54 64.01
CA LEU A 24 -35.70 -43.94 64.09
C LEU A 24 -35.55 -44.39 65.55
N MET A 25 -34.99 -43.53 66.40
CA MET A 25 -34.90 -43.76 67.85
C MET A 25 -36.28 -43.93 68.50
N GLY A 26 -37.28 -43.14 68.09
CA GLY A 26 -38.64 -43.26 68.63
C GLY A 26 -39.40 -44.52 68.18
N GLU A 27 -39.02 -45.14 67.05
CA GLU A 27 -39.65 -46.36 66.54
C GLU A 27 -39.03 -47.64 67.14
N ASP A 28 -37.70 -47.70 67.22
CA ASP A 28 -36.96 -48.86 67.77
C ASP A 28 -35.53 -48.43 68.18
N GLU A 29 -35.35 -48.07 69.45
CA GLU A 29 -34.07 -47.59 69.99
C GLU A 29 -32.93 -48.61 69.81
N GLU A 30 -33.20 -49.88 70.10
CA GLU A 30 -32.17 -50.92 70.09
C GLU A 30 -31.72 -51.25 68.66
N ALA A 31 -32.66 -51.36 67.72
CA ALA A 31 -32.32 -51.59 66.31
C ALA A 31 -31.60 -50.38 65.69
N THR A 32 -31.98 -49.16 66.06
CA THR A 32 -31.36 -47.93 65.56
C THR A 32 -29.91 -47.82 66.02
N VAL A 33 -29.63 -48.07 67.30
CA VAL A 33 -28.26 -48.03 67.83
C VAL A 33 -27.38 -49.13 67.22
N ARG A 34 -27.91 -50.34 67.00
CA ARG A 34 -27.17 -51.42 66.32
C ARG A 34 -26.82 -51.04 64.88
N THR A 35 -27.78 -50.56 64.11
CA THR A 35 -27.55 -50.11 62.71
C THR A 35 -26.54 -48.96 62.67
N LEU A 36 -26.67 -47.97 63.55
CA LEU A 36 -25.73 -46.86 63.64
C LEU A 36 -24.32 -47.34 63.95
N LYS A 37 -24.15 -48.30 64.87
CA LYS A 37 -22.84 -48.87 65.19
C LYS A 37 -22.22 -49.58 63.99
N THR A 38 -22.99 -50.40 63.27
CA THR A 38 -22.53 -51.08 62.05
C THR A 38 -22.15 -50.07 60.96
N TYR A 39 -22.97 -49.05 60.72
CA TYR A 39 -22.68 -48.04 59.70
C TYR A 39 -21.47 -47.19 60.10
N ARG A 40 -21.25 -46.90 61.39
CA ARG A 40 -20.04 -46.22 61.88
C ARG A 40 -18.77 -47.01 61.62
N GLU A 41 -18.78 -48.33 61.83
CA GLU A 41 -17.64 -49.19 61.51
C GLU A 41 -17.31 -49.14 60.00
N VAL A 42 -18.34 -49.16 59.15
CA VAL A 42 -18.21 -49.03 57.70
C VAL A 42 -17.65 -47.66 57.31
N LEU A 43 -18.22 -46.57 57.82
CA LEU A 43 -17.74 -45.21 57.56
C LEU A 43 -16.28 -45.08 57.97
N THR A 44 -15.91 -45.57 59.16
CA THR A 44 -14.54 -45.49 59.67
C THR A 44 -13.57 -46.26 58.78
N SER A 45 -13.95 -47.45 58.32
CA SER A 45 -13.15 -48.24 57.39
C SER A 45 -12.96 -47.54 56.04
N LEU A 46 -14.02 -46.99 55.45
CA LEU A 46 -13.97 -46.28 54.17
C LEU A 46 -13.15 -44.98 54.29
N ILE A 47 -13.29 -44.24 55.39
CA ILE A 47 -12.50 -43.04 55.66
C ILE A 47 -11.02 -43.38 55.68
N GLN A 48 -10.62 -44.44 56.40
CA GLN A 48 -9.23 -44.89 56.43
C GLN A 48 -8.72 -45.37 55.07
N GLN A 49 -9.54 -46.11 54.31
CA GLN A 49 -9.19 -46.59 52.96
C GLN A 49 -8.94 -45.43 51.98
N HIS A 50 -9.63 -44.31 52.18
CA HIS A 50 -9.47 -43.09 51.39
C HIS A 50 -8.51 -42.06 52.05
N ASN A 51 -7.56 -42.52 52.87
CA ASN A 51 -6.53 -41.68 53.50
C ASN A 51 -7.09 -40.55 54.40
N GLY A 52 -8.28 -40.74 54.96
CA GLY A 52 -8.88 -39.85 55.95
C GLY A 52 -8.67 -40.33 57.38
N LYS A 53 -8.85 -39.42 58.33
CA LYS A 53 -8.84 -39.69 59.77
C LYS A 53 -10.18 -39.26 60.37
N VAL A 54 -10.83 -40.14 61.13
CA VAL A 54 -11.99 -39.77 61.94
C VAL A 54 -11.51 -38.92 63.11
N VAL A 55 -12.11 -37.74 63.28
CA VAL A 55 -11.71 -36.71 64.24
C VAL A 55 -12.70 -36.64 65.40
N ASP A 56 -14.00 -36.78 65.12
CA ASP A 56 -15.02 -36.82 66.16
C ASP A 56 -16.23 -37.64 65.68
N SER A 57 -17.02 -38.19 66.61
CA SER A 57 -18.25 -38.93 66.28
C SER A 57 -19.34 -38.81 67.36
N PRO A 58 -19.78 -37.59 67.72
CA PRO A 58 -20.77 -37.39 68.77
C PRO A 58 -22.18 -37.78 68.30
N GLY A 59 -22.86 -38.65 69.04
CA GLY A 59 -24.26 -38.99 68.80
C GLY A 59 -24.49 -39.80 67.52
N ASP A 60 -25.16 -39.20 66.54
CA ASP A 60 -25.41 -39.66 65.16
C ASP A 60 -24.46 -39.05 64.14
N ASN A 61 -23.72 -38.02 64.53
CA ASN A 61 -22.78 -37.31 63.68
C ASN A 61 -21.42 -38.02 63.60
N LEU A 62 -20.71 -37.80 62.50
CA LEU A 62 -19.33 -38.21 62.27
C LEU A 62 -18.58 -37.10 61.53
N LEU A 63 -17.41 -36.75 62.07
CA LEU A 63 -16.51 -35.75 61.50
C LEU A 63 -15.17 -36.40 61.16
N ALA A 64 -14.70 -36.19 59.93
CA ALA A 64 -13.42 -36.69 59.47
C ALA A 64 -12.63 -35.63 58.70
N GLU A 65 -11.31 -35.75 58.74
CA GLU A 65 -10.38 -34.90 58.00
C GLU A 65 -9.61 -35.69 56.94
N PHE A 66 -9.29 -35.01 55.84
CA PHE A 66 -8.54 -35.54 54.71
C PHE A 66 -7.53 -34.49 54.25
N ALA A 67 -6.33 -34.95 53.85
CA ALA A 67 -5.34 -34.07 53.23
C ALA A 67 -5.77 -33.60 51.83
N SER A 68 -6.72 -34.29 51.19
CA SER A 68 -7.18 -34.06 49.83
C SER A 68 -8.71 -33.96 49.79
N VAL A 69 -9.22 -32.89 49.18
CA VAL A 69 -10.67 -32.74 48.90
C VAL A 69 -11.17 -33.84 47.96
N VAL A 70 -10.32 -34.26 47.01
CA VAL A 70 -10.66 -35.31 46.04
C VAL A 70 -10.90 -36.62 46.78
N ASP A 71 -10.06 -36.93 47.77
CA ASP A 71 -10.18 -38.15 48.58
C ASP A 71 -11.42 -38.09 49.49
N ALA A 72 -11.68 -36.93 50.10
CA ALA A 72 -12.88 -36.72 50.92
C ALA A 72 -14.18 -36.94 50.11
N VAL A 73 -14.26 -36.40 48.89
CA VAL A 73 -15.45 -36.57 48.03
C VAL A 73 -15.53 -38.00 47.48
N HIS A 74 -14.41 -38.63 47.12
CA HIS A 74 -14.41 -40.05 46.75
C HIS A 74 -14.91 -40.95 47.89
N CYS A 75 -14.44 -40.69 49.11
CA CYS A 75 -14.90 -41.37 50.31
C CYS A 75 -16.39 -41.16 50.51
N ALA A 76 -16.89 -39.93 50.41
CA ALA A 76 -18.31 -39.64 50.55
C ALA A 76 -19.16 -40.43 49.54
N VAL A 77 -18.72 -40.52 48.29
CA VAL A 77 -19.40 -41.31 47.25
C VAL A 77 -19.37 -42.81 47.58
N ALA A 78 -18.24 -43.34 48.05
CA ALA A 78 -18.12 -44.74 48.46
C ALA A 78 -19.05 -45.05 49.65
N VAL A 79 -19.09 -44.16 50.65
CA VAL A 79 -19.96 -44.24 51.82
C VAL A 79 -21.44 -44.28 51.40
N GLN A 80 -21.89 -43.38 50.53
CA GLN A 80 -23.28 -43.36 50.09
C GLN A 80 -23.66 -44.62 49.30
N LYS A 81 -22.76 -45.15 48.46
CA LYS A 81 -23.01 -46.40 47.71
C LYS A 81 -23.13 -47.61 48.64
N GLU A 82 -22.24 -47.72 49.62
CA GLU A 82 -22.23 -48.83 50.57
C GLU A 82 -23.46 -48.80 51.49
N ILE A 83 -23.81 -47.62 52.03
CA ILE A 83 -25.02 -47.47 52.85
C ILE A 83 -26.27 -47.74 52.04
N LYS A 84 -26.34 -47.27 50.79
CA LYS A 84 -27.48 -47.56 49.91
C LYS A 84 -27.67 -49.06 49.72
N SER A 85 -26.60 -49.79 49.42
CA SER A 85 -26.64 -51.25 49.25
C SER A 85 -27.16 -51.97 50.50
N ARG A 86 -26.76 -51.52 51.70
CA ARG A 86 -27.22 -52.10 52.97
C ARG A 86 -28.65 -51.72 53.32
N ASN A 87 -29.06 -50.49 53.03
CA ASN A 87 -30.42 -50.02 53.23
C ASN A 87 -31.43 -50.72 52.29
N ASP A 88 -31.01 -51.17 51.11
CA ASP A 88 -31.87 -51.90 50.18
C ASP A 88 -32.31 -53.27 50.77
N GLU A 89 -31.54 -53.83 51.70
CA GLU A 89 -31.87 -55.07 52.44
C GLU A 89 -32.81 -54.82 53.65
N LEU A 90 -33.06 -53.56 54.01
CA LEU A 90 -33.89 -53.17 55.14
C LEU A 90 -35.27 -52.66 54.70
N PRO A 91 -36.33 -52.91 55.52
CA PRO A 91 -37.63 -52.28 55.32
C PRO A 91 -37.52 -50.75 55.31
N GLU A 92 -38.39 -50.08 54.54
CA GLU A 92 -38.31 -48.63 54.31
C GLU A 92 -38.29 -47.80 55.60
N ASN A 93 -39.05 -48.19 56.62
CA ASN A 93 -39.07 -47.50 57.91
C ASN A 93 -37.77 -47.63 58.73
N ARG A 94 -36.92 -48.60 58.39
CA ARG A 94 -35.63 -48.89 59.07
C ARG A 94 -34.40 -48.40 58.30
N ARG A 95 -34.57 -47.81 57.11
CA ARG A 95 -33.45 -47.31 56.30
C ARG A 95 -32.82 -46.09 56.97
N MET A 96 -31.51 -46.15 57.18
CA MET A 96 -30.73 -45.08 57.79
C MET A 96 -29.93 -44.36 56.72
N GLN A 97 -30.41 -43.19 56.30
CA GLN A 97 -29.79 -42.37 55.26
C GLN A 97 -28.84 -41.37 55.90
N PHE A 98 -27.61 -41.30 55.40
CA PHE A 98 -26.65 -40.27 55.83
C PHE A 98 -26.70 -39.06 54.89
N ARG A 99 -26.56 -37.87 55.46
CA ARG A 99 -26.30 -36.62 54.76
C ARG A 99 -24.83 -36.32 54.90
N ILE A 100 -24.13 -35.98 53.80
CA ILE A 100 -22.69 -35.72 53.84
C ILE A 100 -22.37 -34.34 53.28
N GLY A 101 -21.55 -33.58 54.00
CA GLY A 101 -21.03 -32.29 53.61
C GLY A 101 -19.51 -32.28 53.56
N VAL A 102 -18.93 -31.82 52.46
CA VAL A 102 -17.47 -31.69 52.33
C VAL A 102 -17.07 -30.23 52.15
N ASN A 103 -16.11 -29.76 52.94
CA ASN A 103 -15.55 -28.42 52.85
C ASN A 103 -14.02 -28.45 52.85
N LEU A 104 -13.39 -27.51 52.13
CA LEU A 104 -11.98 -27.18 52.29
C LEU A 104 -11.87 -25.86 53.06
N GLY A 105 -11.25 -25.90 54.24
CA GLY A 105 -11.16 -24.71 55.09
C GLY A 105 -10.08 -24.83 56.16
N ASP A 106 -9.73 -23.67 56.73
CA ASP A 106 -8.76 -23.59 57.81
C ASP A 106 -9.38 -24.09 59.13
N VAL A 107 -8.63 -24.94 59.84
CA VAL A 107 -8.99 -25.46 61.16
C VAL A 107 -7.84 -25.30 62.13
N ILE A 108 -8.20 -25.27 63.41
CA ILE A 108 -7.31 -25.32 64.55
C ILE A 108 -7.32 -26.76 65.07
N GLU A 109 -6.17 -27.40 65.09
CA GLU A 109 -5.98 -28.76 65.62
C GLU A 109 -5.59 -28.69 67.10
N ASP A 110 -6.30 -29.45 67.93
CA ASP A 110 -6.06 -29.62 69.36
C ASP A 110 -6.18 -31.11 69.72
N GLU A 111 -5.05 -31.72 70.07
CA GLU A 111 -4.87 -33.17 70.24
C GLU A 111 -5.43 -34.01 69.07
N GLU A 112 -6.62 -34.60 69.26
CA GLU A 112 -7.31 -35.42 68.25
C GLU A 112 -8.58 -34.77 67.69
N ARG A 113 -8.84 -33.49 68.01
CA ARG A 113 -10.03 -32.74 67.56
C ARG A 113 -9.65 -31.54 66.67
N ILE A 114 -10.60 -31.14 65.82
CA ILE A 114 -10.48 -29.93 64.99
C ILE A 114 -11.59 -28.93 65.30
N TYR A 115 -11.23 -27.66 65.37
CA TYR A 115 -12.14 -26.55 65.62
C TYR A 115 -11.98 -25.45 64.57
N GLY A 116 -13.04 -24.66 64.37
CA GLY A 116 -12.99 -23.45 63.54
C GLY A 116 -14.10 -23.39 62.49
N ASP A 117 -14.10 -22.30 61.73
CA ASP A 117 -15.14 -22.01 60.74
C ASP A 117 -15.23 -23.07 59.65
N GLY A 118 -14.11 -23.73 59.31
CA GLY A 118 -14.09 -24.84 58.35
C GLY A 118 -15.03 -25.99 58.73
N VAL A 119 -15.14 -26.32 60.03
CA VAL A 119 -16.02 -27.37 60.55
C VAL A 119 -17.48 -26.95 60.47
N ASN A 120 -17.76 -25.71 60.85
CA ASN A 120 -19.11 -25.13 60.78
C ASN A 120 -19.63 -25.08 59.34
N VAL A 121 -18.76 -24.80 58.36
CA VAL A 121 -19.10 -24.85 56.93
C VAL A 121 -19.40 -26.28 56.49
N ALA A 122 -18.61 -27.26 56.90
CA ALA A 122 -18.82 -28.67 56.56
C ALA A 122 -20.19 -29.17 57.07
N ALA A 123 -20.49 -28.93 58.35
CA ALA A 123 -21.78 -29.28 58.95
C ALA A 123 -22.96 -28.53 58.30
N ARG A 124 -22.79 -27.25 57.96
CA ARG A 124 -23.84 -26.50 57.24
C ARG A 124 -24.06 -27.01 55.82
N THR A 125 -23.00 -27.45 55.16
CA THR A 125 -23.06 -28.04 53.82
C THR A 125 -23.76 -29.41 53.87
N GLU A 126 -23.46 -30.21 54.89
CA GLU A 126 -24.10 -31.49 55.18
C GLU A 126 -25.60 -31.34 55.42
N GLY A 127 -26.03 -30.36 56.23
CA GLY A 127 -27.45 -30.09 56.47
C GLY A 127 -28.24 -29.63 55.24
N LEU A 128 -27.59 -29.36 54.10
CA LEU A 128 -28.23 -29.06 52.82
C LEU A 128 -28.32 -30.28 51.89
N ALA A 129 -27.64 -31.38 52.23
CA ALA A 129 -27.77 -32.64 51.49
C ALA A 129 -29.09 -33.33 51.88
N ASP A 130 -29.75 -33.94 50.90
CA ASP A 130 -30.86 -34.87 51.15
C ASP A 130 -30.31 -36.18 51.73
N GLY A 131 -31.16 -37.01 52.36
CA GLY A 131 -30.75 -38.36 52.77
C GLY A 131 -30.16 -39.18 51.61
N GLY A 132 -28.93 -39.66 51.78
CA GLY A 132 -28.18 -40.35 50.73
C GLY A 132 -27.42 -39.42 49.79
N GLY A 133 -27.50 -38.10 50.00
CA GLY A 133 -26.88 -37.06 49.20
C GLY A 133 -25.53 -36.59 49.71
N ILE A 134 -24.80 -35.90 48.83
CA ILE A 134 -23.51 -35.25 49.16
C ILE A 134 -23.58 -33.81 48.68
N CYS A 135 -23.25 -32.87 49.56
CA CYS A 135 -23.06 -31.47 49.22
C CYS A 135 -21.60 -31.07 49.46
N VAL A 136 -21.08 -30.20 48.60
CA VAL A 136 -19.72 -29.67 48.70
C VAL A 136 -19.74 -28.15 48.71
N SER A 137 -18.86 -27.55 49.50
CA SER A 137 -18.68 -26.09 49.49
C SER A 137 -18.01 -25.63 48.18
N GLY A 138 -18.16 -24.36 47.84
CA GLY A 138 -17.55 -23.79 46.63
C GLY A 138 -16.03 -23.89 46.61
N THR A 139 -15.38 -23.76 47.78
CA THR A 139 -13.92 -23.93 47.89
C THR A 139 -13.49 -25.36 47.63
N ALA A 140 -14.28 -26.35 48.10
CA ALA A 140 -14.05 -27.75 47.78
C ALA A 140 -14.29 -28.03 46.29
N TYR A 141 -15.41 -27.55 45.75
CA TYR A 141 -15.79 -27.69 44.33
C TYR A 141 -14.70 -27.14 43.39
N ASP A 142 -14.23 -25.91 43.60
CA ASP A 142 -13.24 -25.27 42.73
C ASP A 142 -11.93 -26.09 42.62
N GLN A 143 -11.57 -26.85 43.65
CA GLN A 143 -10.33 -27.65 43.71
C GLN A 143 -10.46 -29.06 43.12
N MET A 144 -11.69 -29.59 43.01
CA MET A 144 -11.94 -31.00 42.68
C MET A 144 -12.87 -31.23 41.47
N ALA A 145 -13.66 -30.24 41.04
CA ALA A 145 -14.71 -30.42 40.03
C ALA A 145 -14.23 -31.02 38.69
N LYS A 146 -12.98 -30.74 38.29
CA LYS A 146 -12.39 -31.28 37.05
C LYS A 146 -11.65 -32.62 37.21
N LYS A 147 -11.50 -33.08 38.45
CA LYS A 147 -10.67 -34.26 38.80
C LYS A 147 -11.50 -35.51 39.05
N LEU A 148 -12.81 -35.37 39.26
CA LEU A 148 -13.73 -36.47 39.52
C LEU A 148 -14.77 -36.60 38.39
N PRO A 149 -15.08 -37.83 37.94
CA PRO A 149 -16.11 -38.09 36.93
C PRO A 149 -17.53 -38.02 37.53
N LEU A 150 -17.88 -36.89 38.15
CA LEU A 150 -19.16 -36.64 38.81
C LEU A 150 -19.86 -35.42 38.18
N GLY A 151 -21.18 -35.33 38.34
CA GLY A 151 -21.94 -34.13 38.02
C GLY A 151 -22.14 -33.23 39.23
N TYR A 152 -22.48 -31.97 39.01
CA TYR A 152 -22.72 -31.02 40.10
C TYR A 152 -23.93 -30.13 39.82
N GLU A 153 -24.79 -29.93 40.82
CA GLU A 153 -25.90 -28.99 40.77
C GLU A 153 -25.63 -27.83 41.73
N TYR A 154 -25.67 -26.59 41.23
CA TYR A 154 -25.45 -25.40 42.04
C TYR A 154 -26.69 -25.05 42.86
N LEU A 155 -26.59 -25.16 44.19
CA LEU A 155 -27.67 -24.88 45.14
C LEU A 155 -27.75 -23.41 45.58
N GLY A 156 -26.92 -22.53 44.98
CA GLY A 156 -26.88 -21.11 45.30
C GLY A 156 -25.89 -20.74 46.41
N GLU A 157 -26.00 -19.48 46.84
CA GLU A 157 -25.23 -18.92 47.94
C GLU A 157 -25.96 -19.09 49.28
N GLN A 158 -25.30 -19.71 50.25
CA GLN A 158 -25.85 -20.07 51.55
C GLN A 158 -25.15 -19.27 52.65
N LYS A 159 -25.94 -18.64 53.52
CA LYS A 159 -25.41 -17.96 54.71
C LYS A 159 -25.13 -18.97 55.82
N VAL A 160 -23.91 -18.96 56.33
CA VAL A 160 -23.49 -19.71 57.52
C VAL A 160 -23.39 -18.72 58.67
N LYS A 161 -23.83 -19.12 59.87
CA LYS A 161 -23.62 -18.29 61.07
C LYS A 161 -22.11 -18.08 61.25
N ASN A 162 -21.71 -16.83 61.54
CA ASN A 162 -20.32 -16.43 61.79
C ASN A 162 -19.37 -16.42 60.56
N ILE A 163 -19.90 -16.40 59.34
CA ILE A 163 -19.11 -16.18 58.12
C ILE A 163 -19.66 -14.96 57.37
N GLU A 164 -18.80 -13.97 57.13
CA GLU A 164 -19.19 -12.66 56.58
C GLU A 164 -19.73 -12.74 55.14
N LYS A 165 -19.20 -13.69 54.35
CA LYS A 165 -19.60 -13.90 52.95
C LYS A 165 -20.42 -15.18 52.80
N PRO A 166 -21.53 -15.17 52.03
CA PRO A 166 -22.24 -16.38 51.67
C PRO A 166 -21.31 -17.38 50.98
N ILE A 167 -21.46 -18.66 51.30
CA ILE A 167 -20.70 -19.72 50.64
C ILE A 167 -21.51 -20.30 49.48
N ARG A 168 -20.84 -20.60 48.37
CA ARG A 168 -21.45 -21.39 47.28
C ARG A 168 -21.57 -22.85 47.73
N VAL A 169 -22.67 -23.53 47.41
CA VAL A 169 -22.85 -24.96 47.69
C VAL A 169 -23.26 -25.69 46.42
N TYR A 170 -22.68 -26.86 46.20
CA TYR A 170 -22.98 -27.72 45.06
C TYR A 170 -23.41 -29.10 45.56
N ARG A 171 -24.53 -29.63 45.05
CA ARG A 171 -24.92 -31.03 45.24
C ARG A 171 -24.15 -31.90 44.26
N VAL A 172 -23.59 -33.00 44.74
CA VAL A 172 -22.88 -33.98 43.91
C VAL A 172 -23.91 -34.93 43.28
N LEU A 173 -23.87 -35.05 41.96
CA LEU A 173 -24.69 -35.97 41.19
C LEU A 173 -23.86 -37.21 40.89
N MET A 174 -24.24 -38.33 41.51
CA MET A 174 -23.50 -39.61 41.43
C MET A 174 -23.88 -40.46 40.20
N ASP A 175 -24.92 -40.06 39.44
CA ASP A 175 -25.37 -40.78 38.26
C ASP A 175 -24.39 -40.61 37.08
N PRO A 176 -24.05 -41.69 36.36
CA PRO A 176 -23.10 -41.63 35.23
C PRO A 176 -23.47 -40.62 34.14
N GLU A 177 -24.77 -40.38 33.92
CA GLU A 177 -25.27 -39.44 32.91
C GLU A 177 -25.04 -37.96 33.26
N ALA A 178 -24.77 -37.67 34.54
CA ALA A 178 -24.48 -36.34 35.04
C ALA A 178 -22.97 -36.02 35.00
N ALA A 179 -22.10 -36.99 34.74
CA ALA A 179 -20.65 -36.82 34.77
C ALA A 179 -20.18 -35.65 33.87
N GLY A 180 -19.45 -34.71 34.46
CA GLY A 180 -18.92 -33.53 33.77
C GLY A 180 -19.92 -32.40 33.51
N LYS A 181 -21.18 -32.53 33.93
CA LYS A 181 -22.20 -31.47 33.82
C LYS A 181 -22.25 -30.65 35.11
N VAL A 182 -22.37 -29.33 34.96
CA VAL A 182 -22.66 -28.39 36.05
C VAL A 182 -24.00 -27.73 35.75
N ILE A 183 -25.01 -28.01 36.58
CA ILE A 183 -26.39 -27.55 36.39
C ILE A 183 -26.62 -26.33 37.30
N GLY A 184 -27.21 -25.25 36.77
CA GLY A 184 -27.70 -24.12 37.58
C GLY A 184 -26.73 -22.96 37.83
N GLU A 185 -25.44 -23.07 37.51
CA GLU A 185 -24.49 -21.95 37.67
C GLU A 185 -24.63 -20.92 36.54
N LYS A 186 -25.47 -19.89 36.73
CA LYS A 186 -25.51 -18.72 35.86
C LYS A 186 -24.23 -17.89 36.05
N ARG A 187 -23.23 -18.09 35.18
CA ARG A 187 -22.03 -17.25 35.14
C ARG A 187 -22.42 -15.77 34.94
N PRO A 188 -22.02 -14.84 35.81
CA PRO A 188 -22.27 -13.42 35.57
C PRO A 188 -21.37 -12.92 34.43
N ILE A 189 -21.97 -12.56 33.30
CA ILE A 189 -21.28 -11.85 32.20
C ILE A 189 -20.95 -10.46 32.72
N SER A 190 -19.65 -10.15 32.85
CA SER A 190 -19.18 -8.88 33.40
C SER A 190 -19.64 -7.69 32.55
N ARG A 191 -20.00 -6.60 33.23
CA ARG A 191 -20.55 -5.35 32.65
C ARG A 191 -19.61 -4.69 31.62
N HIS A 192 -18.35 -5.11 31.52
CA HIS A 192 -17.37 -4.62 30.57
C HIS A 192 -17.61 -5.10 29.13
N TRP A 193 -18.21 -6.28 28.93
CA TRP A 193 -18.45 -6.79 27.57
C TRP A 193 -19.61 -6.10 26.85
N ARG A 194 -20.59 -5.55 27.59
CA ARG A 194 -21.66 -4.72 27.02
C ARG A 194 -21.13 -3.40 26.48
N TRP A 195 -20.21 -2.74 27.20
CA TRP A 195 -19.54 -1.54 26.69
C TRP A 195 -18.56 -1.85 25.56
N ALA A 196 -17.88 -3.00 25.61
CA ALA A 196 -17.04 -3.44 24.49
C ALA A 196 -17.86 -3.71 23.23
N ALA A 197 -19.00 -4.39 23.32
CA ALA A 197 -19.89 -4.65 22.19
C ALA A 197 -20.57 -3.37 21.66
N VAL A 198 -21.01 -2.47 22.54
CA VAL A 198 -21.53 -1.14 22.13
C VAL A 198 -20.42 -0.31 21.49
N ALA A 199 -19.21 -0.29 22.03
CA ALA A 199 -18.08 0.38 21.41
C ALA A 199 -17.75 -0.24 20.04
N LEU A 200 -17.84 -1.56 19.89
CA LEU A 200 -17.59 -2.24 18.61
C LEU A 200 -18.67 -1.94 17.58
N VAL A 201 -19.95 -1.85 17.99
CA VAL A 201 -21.07 -1.44 17.12
C VAL A 201 -21.01 0.05 16.80
N VAL A 202 -20.63 0.91 17.74
CA VAL A 202 -20.44 2.34 17.50
C VAL A 202 -19.21 2.58 16.62
N VAL A 203 -18.12 1.84 16.79
CA VAL A 203 -16.94 1.90 15.92
C VAL A 203 -17.27 1.32 14.54
N ALA A 204 -17.98 0.20 14.44
CA ALA A 204 -18.42 -0.36 13.16
C ALA A 204 -19.44 0.56 12.46
N GLY A 205 -20.35 1.17 13.21
CA GLY A 205 -21.32 2.15 12.71
C GLY A 205 -20.64 3.46 12.31
N ALA A 206 -19.67 3.95 13.09
CA ALA A 206 -18.87 5.11 12.75
C ALA A 206 -17.95 4.83 11.55
N LEU A 207 -17.40 3.62 11.42
CA LEU A 207 -16.64 3.19 10.24
C LEU A 207 -17.55 3.03 9.03
N ALA A 208 -18.76 2.51 9.18
CA ALA A 208 -19.73 2.40 8.10
C ALA A 208 -20.22 3.79 7.65
N ILE A 209 -20.55 4.67 8.59
CA ILE A 209 -20.91 6.08 8.33
C ILE A 209 -19.71 6.82 7.73
N TRP A 210 -18.49 6.60 8.22
CA TRP A 210 -17.29 7.19 7.64
C TRP A 210 -17.05 6.69 6.21
N ASN A 211 -17.18 5.39 5.98
CA ASN A 211 -16.94 4.77 4.68
C ASN A 211 -18.05 5.08 3.66
N PHE A 212 -19.28 5.34 4.12
CA PHE A 212 -20.45 5.56 3.28
C PHE A 212 -20.81 7.04 3.09
N TYR A 213 -20.59 7.88 4.10
CA TYR A 213 -20.92 9.32 4.07
C TYR A 213 -19.70 10.25 4.02
N PHE A 214 -18.53 9.84 4.57
CA PHE A 214 -17.35 10.71 4.67
C PHE A 214 -16.18 10.31 3.76
N ARG A 215 -16.26 9.20 3.00
CA ARG A 215 -15.42 9.06 1.80
C ARG A 215 -15.95 10.08 0.79
N PRO A 216 -15.14 11.07 0.36
CA PRO A 216 -15.55 11.90 -0.76
C PRO A 216 -15.91 10.95 -1.91
N PRO A 217 -17.07 11.10 -2.56
CA PRO A 217 -17.43 10.22 -3.67
C PRO A 217 -16.29 10.27 -4.66
N PHE A 218 -15.68 9.11 -4.92
CA PHE A 218 -14.74 9.00 -6.02
C PHE A 218 -15.52 9.42 -7.26
N ASP A 219 -15.10 10.53 -7.86
CA ASP A 219 -15.66 11.02 -9.09
C ASP A 219 -14.84 10.37 -10.21
N PRO A 220 -15.34 9.30 -10.86
CA PRO A 220 -14.60 8.61 -11.91
C PRO A 220 -14.40 9.53 -13.12
N ALA A 221 -13.28 9.32 -13.81
CA ALA A 221 -13.14 9.82 -15.17
C ALA A 221 -14.20 9.19 -16.07
N SER A 222 -14.87 10.02 -16.87
CA SER A 222 -15.78 9.53 -17.90
C SER A 222 -15.06 9.49 -19.24
N MET A 223 -15.16 8.37 -19.95
CA MET A 223 -14.63 8.23 -21.31
C MET A 223 -15.20 9.28 -22.26
N GLU A 224 -16.45 9.71 -22.06
CA GLU A 224 -17.11 10.74 -22.88
C GLU A 224 -16.52 12.15 -22.69
N ARG A 225 -15.86 12.40 -21.55
CA ARG A 225 -15.24 13.68 -21.23
C ARG A 225 -13.75 13.73 -21.56
N MET A 226 -13.18 12.63 -22.05
CA MET A 226 -11.76 12.58 -22.38
C MET A 226 -11.46 13.43 -23.61
N ALA A 227 -10.43 14.27 -23.51
CA ALA A 227 -9.94 15.09 -24.63
C ALA A 227 -9.35 14.25 -25.76
N TYR A 228 -8.91 13.03 -25.45
CA TYR A 228 -8.40 12.04 -26.40
C TYR A 228 -9.05 10.68 -26.14
N PRO A 229 -9.32 9.88 -27.18
CA PRO A 229 -9.77 8.51 -26.98
C PRO A 229 -8.70 7.70 -26.23
N LEU A 230 -9.16 6.76 -25.40
CA LEU A 230 -8.29 5.80 -24.76
C LEU A 230 -7.61 4.94 -25.83
N PRO A 231 -6.29 4.73 -25.75
CA PRO A 231 -5.60 3.76 -26.58
C PRO A 231 -6.09 2.33 -26.29
N ASP A 232 -5.97 1.43 -27.25
CA ASP A 232 -6.28 0.00 -27.09
C ASP A 232 -5.35 -0.70 -26.07
N LYS A 233 -4.21 -0.08 -25.79
CA LYS A 233 -3.18 -0.55 -24.85
C LYS A 233 -3.36 0.10 -23.48
N PRO A 234 -2.90 -0.52 -22.37
CA PRO A 234 -2.84 0.15 -21.07
C PRO A 234 -2.14 1.49 -21.19
N SER A 235 -2.82 2.56 -20.76
CA SER A 235 -2.37 3.93 -20.92
C SER A 235 -2.10 4.57 -19.57
N ILE A 236 -0.92 5.15 -19.40
CA ILE A 236 -0.44 5.66 -18.11
C ILE A 236 0.12 7.07 -18.23
N ALA A 237 -0.20 7.92 -17.24
CA ALA A 237 0.52 9.14 -16.95
C ALA A 237 1.21 9.02 -15.59
N VAL A 238 2.50 9.35 -15.54
CA VAL A 238 3.25 9.45 -14.28
C VAL A 238 3.34 10.92 -13.91
N LEU A 239 2.70 11.30 -12.80
CA LEU A 239 2.73 12.66 -12.28
C LEU A 239 4.07 12.96 -11.62
N PRO A 240 4.49 14.24 -11.56
CA PRO A 240 5.66 14.64 -10.79
C PRO A 240 5.43 14.27 -9.31
N PHE A 241 6.37 13.51 -8.75
CA PHE A 241 6.32 13.10 -7.35
C PHE A 241 6.48 14.33 -6.47
N ASN A 242 5.65 14.44 -5.43
CA ASN A 242 5.68 15.57 -4.51
C ASN A 242 6.93 15.53 -3.62
N ASN A 243 7.68 16.63 -3.58
CA ASN A 243 8.78 16.80 -2.63
C ASN A 243 8.23 17.08 -1.21
N MET A 244 8.49 16.17 -0.28
CA MET A 244 8.11 16.25 1.13
C MET A 244 9.32 16.44 2.06
N SER A 245 10.45 16.86 1.52
CA SER A 245 11.73 17.07 2.23
C SER A 245 11.82 18.47 2.86
N GLY A 246 10.98 19.41 2.42
CA GLY A 246 10.93 20.79 2.95
C GLY A 246 12.00 21.74 2.36
N ASP A 247 12.88 21.22 1.51
CA ASP A 247 13.94 21.97 0.82
C ASP A 247 13.60 22.07 -0.69
N PRO A 248 13.29 23.27 -1.22
CA PRO A 248 13.03 23.48 -2.64
C PRO A 248 14.22 23.14 -3.54
N GLU A 249 15.46 23.20 -3.03
CA GLU A 249 16.62 22.77 -3.81
C GLU A 249 16.59 21.27 -4.08
N GLN A 250 15.79 20.47 -3.35
CA GLN A 250 15.68 19.02 -3.59
C GLN A 250 14.56 18.66 -4.57
N GLU A 251 13.89 19.65 -5.15
CA GLU A 251 12.79 19.45 -6.10
C GLU A 251 13.24 18.72 -7.37
N TYR A 252 14.48 18.96 -7.81
CA TYR A 252 15.06 18.25 -8.96
C TYR A 252 15.11 16.73 -8.72
N PHE A 253 15.20 16.29 -7.45
CA PHE A 253 15.40 14.90 -7.10
C PHE A 253 14.09 14.11 -7.28
N SER A 254 12.98 14.65 -6.79
CA SER A 254 11.65 14.06 -7.01
C SER A 254 11.23 14.12 -8.48
N ASP A 255 11.61 15.18 -9.18
CA ASP A 255 11.39 15.32 -10.63
C ASP A 255 12.19 14.29 -11.43
N GLY A 256 13.46 14.09 -11.08
CA GLY A 256 14.32 13.09 -11.71
C GLY A 256 13.73 11.69 -11.60
N LEU A 257 13.33 11.27 -10.40
CA LEU A 257 12.68 9.97 -10.19
C LEU A 257 11.44 9.78 -11.08
N SER A 258 10.58 10.80 -11.17
CA SER A 258 9.36 10.73 -11.98
C SER A 258 9.69 10.63 -13.47
N GLU A 259 10.68 11.39 -13.92
CA GLU A 259 11.17 11.38 -15.30
C GLU A 259 11.80 10.03 -15.69
N GLU A 260 12.54 9.40 -14.78
CA GLU A 260 13.11 8.08 -15.05
C GLU A 260 12.05 6.99 -15.15
N ILE A 261 11.04 6.99 -14.28
CA ILE A 261 9.93 6.05 -14.39
C ILE A 261 9.21 6.24 -15.74
N ILE A 262 8.98 7.48 -16.17
CA ILE A 262 8.42 7.77 -17.50
C ILE A 262 9.31 7.19 -18.61
N THR A 263 10.62 7.41 -18.52
CA THR A 263 11.62 6.99 -19.51
C THR A 263 11.75 5.48 -19.58
N ALA A 264 11.66 4.78 -18.44
CA ALA A 264 11.71 3.33 -18.40
C ALA A 264 10.41 2.73 -19.00
N LEU A 265 9.24 3.25 -18.60
CA LEU A 265 7.96 2.78 -19.12
C LEU A 265 7.79 3.10 -20.62
N SER A 266 8.38 4.18 -21.13
CA SER A 266 8.18 4.62 -22.51
C SER A 266 8.75 3.64 -23.54
N LYS A 267 9.80 2.90 -23.16
CA LYS A 267 10.45 1.83 -23.94
C LYS A 267 9.56 0.61 -24.17
N ILE A 268 8.42 0.49 -23.49
CA ILE A 268 7.54 -0.68 -23.52
C ILE A 268 6.47 -0.51 -24.61
N THR A 269 6.53 -1.36 -25.63
CA THR A 269 5.67 -1.31 -26.82
C THR A 269 4.21 -1.59 -26.49
N LYS A 270 3.96 -2.43 -25.48
CA LYS A 270 2.61 -2.79 -25.01
C LYS A 270 1.98 -1.73 -24.12
N LEU A 271 2.69 -0.63 -23.81
CA LEU A 271 2.15 0.51 -23.06
C LEU A 271 1.91 1.71 -23.98
N PHE A 272 0.98 2.56 -23.55
CA PHE A 272 0.88 3.94 -23.99
C PHE A 272 1.27 4.87 -22.83
N VAL A 273 2.33 5.65 -22.99
CA VAL A 273 2.88 6.48 -21.90
C VAL A 273 2.81 7.96 -22.27
N ILE A 274 2.27 8.79 -21.38
CA ILE A 274 2.29 10.24 -21.54
C ILE A 274 3.67 10.79 -21.19
N ALA A 275 4.19 11.65 -22.07
CA ALA A 275 5.48 12.29 -21.92
C ALA A 275 5.53 13.27 -20.74
N ARG A 276 6.74 13.39 -20.16
CA ARG A 276 7.07 14.26 -19.02
C ARG A 276 6.46 15.65 -19.10
N ASN A 277 6.60 16.36 -20.22
CA ASN A 277 6.15 17.75 -20.34
C ASN A 277 4.64 17.91 -20.06
N SER A 278 3.84 16.95 -20.52
CA SER A 278 2.39 16.95 -20.27
C SER A 278 2.07 16.62 -18.82
N SER A 279 2.68 15.57 -18.28
CA SER A 279 2.48 15.21 -16.87
C SER A 279 2.98 16.29 -15.91
N PHE A 280 4.05 17.01 -16.23
CA PHE A 280 4.62 18.04 -15.36
C PHE A 280 3.86 19.37 -15.46
N SER A 281 2.96 19.55 -16.42
CA SER A 281 2.04 20.71 -16.46
C SER A 281 1.12 20.78 -15.22
N TYR A 282 1.00 19.65 -14.52
CA TYR A 282 0.26 19.46 -13.28
C TYR A 282 1.05 19.79 -12.02
N LYS A 283 2.36 20.01 -12.12
CA LYS A 283 3.22 20.27 -10.97
C LYS A 283 2.74 21.48 -10.16
N GLY A 284 2.74 21.34 -8.83
CA GLY A 284 2.40 22.41 -7.89
C GLY A 284 0.91 22.80 -7.86
N LYS A 285 0.02 22.01 -8.49
CA LYS A 285 -1.41 22.26 -8.51
C LYS A 285 -2.16 21.17 -7.73
N PRO A 286 -3.25 21.50 -7.03
CA PRO A 286 -4.12 20.50 -6.41
C PRO A 286 -4.94 19.80 -7.51
N ILE A 287 -4.59 18.56 -7.86
CA ILE A 287 -5.18 17.88 -9.01
C ILE A 287 -5.80 16.57 -8.60
N LYS A 288 -6.93 16.26 -9.22
CA LYS A 288 -7.62 14.98 -9.09
C LYS A 288 -7.20 14.07 -10.24
N VAL A 289 -6.99 12.79 -9.93
CA VAL A 289 -6.71 11.74 -10.92
C VAL A 289 -7.69 11.76 -12.11
N LYS A 290 -8.98 12.01 -11.84
CA LYS A 290 -10.01 12.19 -12.87
C LYS A 290 -9.62 13.23 -13.92
N GLN A 291 -9.19 14.41 -13.48
CA GLN A 291 -8.87 15.52 -14.38
C GLN A 291 -7.69 15.15 -15.29
N VAL A 292 -6.65 14.52 -14.72
CA VAL A 292 -5.47 14.05 -15.47
C VAL A 292 -5.89 13.04 -16.53
N ALA A 293 -6.71 12.06 -16.17
CA ALA A 293 -7.19 11.03 -17.08
C ALA A 293 -8.04 11.61 -18.21
N GLU A 294 -8.96 12.54 -17.90
CA GLU A 294 -9.81 13.20 -18.89
C GLU A 294 -9.01 14.09 -19.84
N GLU A 295 -8.09 14.92 -19.33
CA GLU A 295 -7.32 15.85 -20.14
C GLU A 295 -6.23 15.17 -20.99
N LEU A 296 -5.58 14.11 -20.48
CA LEU A 296 -4.51 13.40 -21.19
C LEU A 296 -5.01 12.19 -22.01
N GLY A 297 -6.25 11.76 -21.77
CA GLY A 297 -6.84 10.56 -22.36
C GLY A 297 -6.05 9.31 -21.98
N VAL A 298 -5.91 9.07 -20.67
CA VAL A 298 -5.26 7.88 -20.11
C VAL A 298 -6.13 7.22 -19.06
N ARG A 299 -5.98 5.92 -18.88
CA ARG A 299 -6.72 5.16 -17.87
C ARG A 299 -6.03 5.17 -16.52
N TYR A 300 -4.72 5.02 -16.49
CA TYR A 300 -3.95 4.87 -15.26
C TYR A 300 -3.15 6.12 -14.95
N VAL A 301 -3.08 6.47 -13.66
CA VAL A 301 -2.26 7.57 -13.17
C VAL A 301 -1.37 7.04 -12.04
N LEU A 302 -0.07 7.25 -12.19
CA LEU A 302 0.92 6.99 -11.14
C LEU A 302 1.25 8.31 -10.45
N GLU A 303 1.08 8.36 -9.15
CA GLU A 303 1.45 9.50 -8.32
C GLU A 303 2.24 9.06 -7.09
N GLY A 304 2.96 9.98 -6.48
CA GLY A 304 3.82 9.65 -5.37
C GLY A 304 4.40 10.86 -4.66
N SER A 305 5.23 10.58 -3.67
CA SER A 305 5.99 11.59 -2.95
C SER A 305 7.36 11.06 -2.54
N VAL A 306 8.30 11.98 -2.42
CA VAL A 306 9.68 11.71 -2.03
C VAL A 306 10.02 12.58 -0.83
N ARG A 307 10.57 11.98 0.21
CA ARG A 307 11.19 12.68 1.34
C ARG A 307 12.62 12.20 1.48
N LYS A 308 13.56 13.08 1.21
CA LYS A 308 14.98 12.86 1.44
C LYS A 308 15.36 13.45 2.81
N ALA A 309 16.15 12.70 3.58
CA ALA A 309 16.69 13.11 4.86
C ALA A 309 18.10 12.55 4.99
N GLU A 310 19.11 13.43 4.88
CA GLU A 310 20.53 13.06 4.88
C GLU A 310 20.81 11.94 3.86
N ASP A 311 21.23 10.77 4.33
CA ASP A 311 21.56 9.59 3.53
C ASP A 311 20.39 8.65 3.30
N ARG A 312 19.17 9.01 3.70
CA ARG A 312 17.97 8.17 3.50
C ARG A 312 16.91 8.83 2.64
N VAL A 313 16.19 8.00 1.90
CA VAL A 313 15.06 8.41 1.06
C VAL A 313 13.84 7.58 1.42
N ARG A 314 12.71 8.27 1.60
CA ARG A 314 11.39 7.69 1.71
C ARG A 314 10.60 8.02 0.45
N ILE A 315 10.11 6.99 -0.22
CA ILE A 315 9.28 7.13 -1.42
C ILE A 315 7.93 6.49 -1.14
N THR A 316 6.85 7.19 -1.49
CA THR A 316 5.52 6.58 -1.59
C THR A 316 5.07 6.68 -3.04
N ALA A 317 4.52 5.60 -3.57
CA ALA A 317 4.05 5.54 -4.94
C ALA A 317 2.76 4.75 -5.00
N GLN A 318 1.82 5.20 -5.81
CA GLN A 318 0.53 4.54 -6.01
C GLN A 318 0.05 4.65 -7.45
N LEU A 319 -0.45 3.54 -7.97
CA LEU A 319 -1.02 3.40 -9.30
C LEU A 319 -2.54 3.30 -9.19
N ILE A 320 -3.24 4.22 -9.83
CA ILE A 320 -4.68 4.39 -9.71
C ILE A 320 -5.33 4.18 -11.08
N ASP A 321 -6.41 3.39 -11.14
CA ASP A 321 -7.31 3.32 -12.30
C ASP A 321 -8.31 4.48 -12.20
N ALA A 322 -8.19 5.46 -13.08
CA ALA A 322 -9.00 6.67 -13.05
C ALA A 322 -10.47 6.44 -13.42
N LEU A 323 -10.81 5.31 -14.04
CA LEU A 323 -12.20 4.97 -14.38
C LEU A 323 -12.94 4.35 -13.20
N THR A 324 -12.24 3.62 -12.33
CA THR A 324 -12.85 2.89 -11.19
C THR A 324 -12.51 3.49 -9.84
N GLY A 325 -11.41 4.23 -9.75
CA GLY A 325 -10.86 4.79 -8.50
C GLY A 325 -10.11 3.80 -7.66
N HIS A 326 -9.91 2.59 -8.18
CA HIS A 326 -9.19 1.55 -7.49
C HIS A 326 -7.68 1.81 -7.54
N HIS A 327 -7.03 1.67 -6.39
CA HIS A 327 -5.58 1.66 -6.30
C HIS A 327 -5.14 0.24 -6.66
N LEU A 328 -4.54 0.09 -7.84
CA LEU A 328 -4.04 -1.21 -8.33
C LEU A 328 -2.82 -1.66 -7.51
N TRP A 329 -2.04 -0.67 -7.08
CA TRP A 329 -0.82 -0.87 -6.33
C TRP A 329 -0.51 0.40 -5.53
N ALA A 330 -0.03 0.23 -4.31
CA ALA A 330 0.48 1.32 -3.48
C ALA A 330 1.53 0.76 -2.52
N GLU A 331 2.74 1.32 -2.56
CA GLU A 331 3.84 0.89 -1.70
C GLU A 331 4.60 2.08 -1.13
N ARG A 332 5.28 1.81 -0.01
CA ARG A 332 6.16 2.76 0.67
C ARG A 332 7.53 2.12 0.84
N TYR A 333 8.55 2.87 0.47
CA TYR A 333 9.94 2.50 0.54
C TYR A 333 10.67 3.41 1.51
N ASP A 334 11.51 2.83 2.35
CA ASP A 334 12.48 3.52 3.19
C ASP A 334 13.84 2.84 2.88
N ARG A 335 14.76 3.57 2.24
CA ARG A 335 16.05 3.07 1.72
C ARG A 335 17.17 4.08 1.94
N ASP A 336 18.42 3.64 1.78
CA ASP A 336 19.56 4.53 1.68
C ASP A 336 19.59 5.21 0.31
N LEU A 337 20.08 6.45 0.27
CA LEU A 337 20.13 7.28 -0.94
C LEU A 337 20.97 6.64 -2.05
N LYS A 338 21.96 5.83 -1.68
CA LYS A 338 22.82 5.08 -2.62
C LYS A 338 22.04 4.03 -3.42
N ASP A 339 20.93 3.54 -2.89
CA ASP A 339 20.09 2.52 -3.53
C ASP A 339 18.99 3.14 -4.41
N ILE A 340 19.02 4.45 -4.67
CA ILE A 340 17.93 5.15 -5.35
C ILE A 340 17.65 4.61 -6.75
N PHE A 341 18.69 4.26 -7.51
CA PHE A 341 18.53 3.69 -8.85
C PHE A 341 17.88 2.30 -8.80
N ALA A 342 18.34 1.44 -7.88
CA ALA A 342 17.70 0.14 -7.65
C ALA A 342 16.23 0.26 -7.19
N LEU A 343 15.91 1.31 -6.44
CA LEU A 343 14.54 1.56 -5.99
C LEU A 343 13.62 2.06 -7.12
N GLN A 344 14.12 2.92 -8.00
CA GLN A 344 13.42 3.32 -9.21
C GLN A 344 13.10 2.10 -10.10
N ASP A 345 14.08 1.23 -10.25
CA ASP A 345 13.99 -0.02 -11.00
C ASP A 345 12.91 -0.94 -10.43
N GLU A 346 12.88 -1.10 -9.10
CA GLU A 346 11.85 -1.84 -8.38
C GLU A 346 10.45 -1.24 -8.63
N ILE A 347 10.28 0.08 -8.48
CA ILE A 347 9.01 0.78 -8.71
C ILE A 347 8.51 0.55 -10.13
N THR A 348 9.41 0.65 -11.12
CA THR A 348 9.07 0.45 -12.54
C THR A 348 8.53 -0.96 -12.77
N ILE A 349 9.20 -1.99 -12.25
CA ILE A 349 8.76 -3.39 -12.36
C ILE A 349 7.42 -3.61 -11.65
N LYS A 350 7.21 -3.01 -10.48
CA LYS A 350 5.92 -3.08 -9.75
C LYS A 350 4.78 -2.49 -10.57
N VAL A 351 5.00 -1.35 -11.23
CA VAL A 351 4.01 -0.72 -12.12
C VAL A 351 3.69 -1.63 -13.30
N ILE A 352 4.70 -2.19 -13.97
CA ILE A 352 4.52 -3.10 -15.12
C ILE A 352 3.70 -4.33 -14.73
N ASN A 353 4.02 -4.94 -13.59
CA ASN A 353 3.30 -6.10 -13.06
C ASN A 353 1.86 -5.76 -12.67
N ALA A 354 1.63 -4.61 -12.02
CA ALA A 354 0.29 -4.15 -11.65
C ALA A 354 -0.59 -3.86 -12.87
N LEU A 355 0.01 -3.42 -13.97
CA LEU A 355 -0.65 -3.25 -15.27
C LEU A 355 -0.79 -4.54 -16.07
N GLN A 356 -0.27 -5.67 -15.56
CA GLN A 356 -0.28 -6.98 -16.21
C GLN A 356 0.34 -6.96 -17.61
N VAL A 357 1.43 -6.19 -17.79
CA VAL A 357 2.12 -6.07 -19.07
C VAL A 357 3.30 -7.03 -19.13
N GLU A 358 3.25 -7.96 -20.08
CA GLU A 358 4.36 -8.86 -20.37
C GLU A 358 5.42 -8.17 -21.24
N LEU A 359 6.66 -8.17 -20.75
CA LEU A 359 7.82 -7.63 -21.43
C LEU A 359 8.43 -8.67 -22.38
N THR A 360 8.91 -8.20 -23.54
CA THR A 360 9.77 -9.00 -24.42
C THR A 360 11.21 -9.04 -23.89
N GLU A 361 12.01 -10.03 -24.29
CA GLU A 361 13.44 -10.10 -23.91
C GLU A 361 14.20 -8.83 -24.26
N GLY A 362 13.91 -8.23 -25.42
CA GLY A 362 14.51 -6.96 -25.83
C GLY A 362 14.09 -5.77 -24.96
N GLU A 363 12.85 -5.72 -24.48
CA GLU A 363 12.39 -4.68 -23.55
C GLU A 363 13.03 -4.84 -22.18
N HIS A 364 13.16 -6.07 -21.68
CA HIS A 364 13.89 -6.35 -20.45
C HIS A 364 15.34 -5.85 -20.52
N ALA A 365 16.04 -6.09 -21.62
CA ALA A 365 17.41 -5.61 -21.80
C ALA A 365 17.50 -4.06 -21.86
N ARG A 366 16.52 -3.38 -22.47
CA ARG A 366 16.51 -1.92 -22.62
C ARG A 366 16.07 -1.16 -21.36
N LEU A 367 15.26 -1.79 -20.50
CA LEU A 367 14.84 -1.23 -19.22
C LEU A 367 16.06 -0.98 -18.32
N TRP A 368 17.00 -1.93 -18.30
CA TRP A 368 18.25 -1.86 -17.55
C TRP A 368 19.43 -1.33 -18.38
N GLY A 369 19.15 -0.45 -19.35
CA GLY A 369 20.17 0.17 -20.19
C GLY A 369 21.25 0.88 -19.37
N LYS A 370 22.40 1.17 -19.99
CA LYS A 370 23.59 1.70 -19.31
C LYS A 370 23.35 3.15 -18.84
N GLY A 371 22.88 3.29 -17.59
CA GLY A 371 22.76 4.55 -16.87
C GLY A 371 24.08 4.98 -16.21
N THR A 372 23.97 5.80 -15.16
CA THR A 372 25.10 6.17 -14.30
C THR A 372 24.77 5.82 -12.85
N ASP A 373 25.74 5.28 -12.12
CA ASP A 373 25.64 5.11 -10.66
C ASP A 373 26.09 6.38 -9.90
N ASN A 374 26.56 7.40 -10.62
CA ASN A 374 26.98 8.67 -10.04
C ASN A 374 25.80 9.66 -10.03
N LEU A 375 25.18 9.82 -8.85
CA LEU A 375 24.07 10.74 -8.64
C LEU A 375 24.42 12.18 -9.05
N GLU A 376 25.64 12.67 -8.81
CA GLU A 376 25.99 14.03 -9.18
C GLU A 376 26.09 14.20 -10.71
N ALA A 377 26.68 13.23 -11.42
CA ALA A 377 26.71 13.21 -12.88
C ALA A 377 25.30 13.18 -13.47
N TYR A 378 24.42 12.36 -12.88
CA TYR A 378 23.01 12.27 -13.23
C TYR A 378 22.30 13.63 -13.13
N LEU A 379 22.38 14.27 -11.96
CA LEU A 379 21.72 15.55 -11.68
C LEU A 379 22.24 16.68 -12.57
N LYS A 380 23.56 16.74 -12.82
CA LYS A 380 24.13 17.70 -13.77
C LYS A 380 23.62 17.45 -15.19
N SER A 381 23.48 16.20 -15.62
CA SER A 381 22.92 15.87 -16.94
C SER A 381 21.49 16.37 -17.11
N LEU A 382 20.63 16.16 -16.10
CA LEU A 382 19.25 16.69 -16.10
C LEU A 382 19.25 18.22 -16.21
N ARG A 383 20.08 18.89 -15.41
CA ARG A 383 20.18 20.35 -15.42
C ARG A 383 20.72 20.90 -16.74
N ALA A 384 21.72 20.24 -17.33
CA ALA A 384 22.24 20.59 -18.65
C ALA A 384 21.14 20.48 -19.72
N ARG A 385 20.25 19.51 -19.58
CA ARG A 385 19.08 19.36 -20.45
C ARG A 385 18.09 20.50 -20.32
N GLU A 386 17.74 20.91 -19.10
CA GLU A 386 16.84 22.05 -18.87
C GLU A 386 17.36 23.32 -19.53
N TYR A 387 18.67 23.58 -19.45
CA TYR A 387 19.26 24.75 -20.10
C TYR A 387 19.09 24.73 -21.63
N TYR A 388 19.39 23.63 -22.32
CA TYR A 388 19.29 23.65 -23.79
C TYR A 388 17.84 23.75 -24.29
N LEU A 389 16.85 23.34 -23.49
CA LEU A 389 15.43 23.45 -23.85
C LEU A 389 14.93 24.90 -23.94
N ILE A 390 15.57 25.85 -23.24
CA ILE A 390 15.23 27.28 -23.28
C ILE A 390 15.66 27.93 -24.62
N GLN A 391 16.60 27.32 -25.34
CA GLN A 391 17.07 27.75 -26.68
C GLN A 391 17.52 29.23 -26.76
N THR A 392 18.35 29.70 -25.83
CA THR A 392 19.05 30.99 -25.93
C THR A 392 20.56 30.80 -26.00
N LYS A 393 21.30 31.83 -26.45
CA LYS A 393 22.77 31.78 -26.54
C LYS A 393 23.40 31.58 -25.16
N GLU A 394 22.87 32.25 -24.16
CA GLU A 394 23.35 32.22 -22.78
C GLU A 394 23.13 30.83 -22.17
N ASN A 395 21.93 30.28 -22.33
CA ASN A 395 21.64 28.93 -21.84
C ASN A 395 22.38 27.85 -22.62
N ASN A 396 22.72 28.06 -23.90
CA ASN A 396 23.56 27.12 -24.66
C ASN A 396 24.95 26.96 -24.04
N VAL A 397 25.53 28.07 -23.55
CA VAL A 397 26.82 28.05 -22.84
C VAL A 397 26.71 27.34 -21.49
N LEU A 398 25.64 27.59 -20.73
CA LEU A 398 25.39 26.90 -19.46
C LEU A 398 25.18 25.40 -19.67
N ALA A 399 24.36 25.01 -20.64
CA ALA A 399 24.14 23.61 -21.02
C ALA A 399 25.46 22.89 -21.34
N ARG A 400 26.33 23.55 -22.13
CA ARG A 400 27.64 22.99 -22.49
C ARG A 400 28.50 22.75 -21.27
N ARG A 401 28.69 23.78 -20.45
CA ARG A 401 29.51 23.69 -19.23
C ARG A 401 29.00 22.61 -18.29
N THR A 402 27.69 22.58 -18.03
CA THR A 402 27.11 21.59 -17.11
C THR A 402 27.22 20.17 -17.65
N ALA A 403 27.09 19.97 -18.98
CA ALA A 403 27.32 18.66 -19.59
C ALA A 403 28.81 18.23 -19.53
N GLU A 404 29.76 19.17 -19.70
CA GLU A 404 31.20 18.90 -19.50
C GLU A 404 31.51 18.49 -18.05
N GLU A 405 30.90 19.16 -17.06
CA GLU A 405 31.03 18.79 -15.65
C GLU A 405 30.44 17.38 -15.38
N ALA A 406 29.30 17.02 -15.99
CA ALA A 406 28.73 15.68 -15.88
C ALA A 406 29.65 14.60 -16.47
N ILE A 407 30.27 14.87 -17.62
CA ILE A 407 31.23 13.96 -18.26
C ILE A 407 32.50 13.80 -17.43
N ALA A 408 32.95 14.86 -16.75
CA ALA A 408 34.12 14.78 -15.87
C ALA A 408 33.87 13.88 -14.66
N LEU A 409 32.61 13.80 -14.19
CA LEU A 409 32.20 12.93 -13.08
C LEU A 409 31.96 11.48 -13.51
N ASP A 410 31.41 11.28 -14.72
CA ASP A 410 31.20 9.97 -15.32
C ASP A 410 31.43 10.02 -16.84
N PRO A 411 32.63 9.64 -17.32
CA PRO A 411 32.96 9.66 -18.74
C PRO A 411 32.21 8.61 -19.58
N GLU A 412 31.60 7.60 -18.96
CA GLU A 412 30.88 6.52 -19.64
C GLU A 412 29.37 6.81 -19.73
N TYR A 413 28.90 7.89 -19.10
CA TYR A 413 27.50 8.30 -19.15
C TYR A 413 27.14 8.98 -20.49
N ALA A 414 26.27 8.34 -21.29
CA ALA A 414 25.95 8.77 -22.66
C ALA A 414 25.18 10.11 -22.79
N PRO A 415 24.14 10.42 -21.98
CA PRO A 415 23.28 11.60 -22.17
C PRO A 415 24.00 12.95 -22.18
N PRO A 416 25.00 13.23 -21.33
CA PRO A 416 25.79 14.46 -21.41
C PRO A 416 26.44 14.70 -22.78
N TYR A 417 26.92 13.66 -23.48
CA TYR A 417 27.50 13.79 -24.82
C TYR A 417 26.44 14.20 -25.85
N HIS A 418 25.21 13.72 -25.71
CA HIS A 418 24.08 14.16 -26.53
C HIS A 418 23.77 15.64 -26.28
N VAL A 419 23.74 16.10 -25.03
CA VAL A 419 23.59 17.54 -24.71
C VAL A 419 24.70 18.36 -25.36
N LEU A 420 25.96 17.95 -25.23
CA LEU A 420 27.07 18.65 -25.88
C LEU A 420 26.89 18.73 -27.39
N SER A 421 26.52 17.63 -28.04
CA SER A 421 26.24 17.58 -29.48
C SER A 421 25.19 18.63 -29.89
N ILE A 422 24.09 18.73 -29.13
CA ILE A 422 23.07 19.76 -29.33
C ILE A 422 23.69 21.15 -29.24
N THR A 423 24.51 21.42 -28.21
CA THR A 423 25.05 22.77 -28.03
C THR A 423 25.95 23.22 -29.20
N TYR A 424 26.73 22.32 -29.79
CA TYR A 424 27.57 22.63 -30.96
C TYR A 424 26.73 22.90 -32.21
N PHE A 425 25.63 22.17 -32.39
CA PHE A 425 24.69 22.45 -33.48
C PHE A 425 23.94 23.77 -33.25
N MET A 426 23.54 24.07 -32.03
CA MET A 426 22.88 25.33 -31.68
C MET A 426 23.79 26.55 -31.96
N ASP A 427 25.11 26.42 -31.79
CA ASP A 427 26.04 27.50 -32.17
C ASP A 427 26.01 27.82 -33.67
N ILE A 428 25.71 26.84 -34.52
CA ILE A 428 25.51 27.02 -35.96
C ILE A 428 24.22 27.82 -36.18
N LEU A 429 23.13 27.41 -35.54
CA LEU A 429 21.82 28.06 -35.69
C LEU A 429 21.83 29.50 -35.16
N PHE A 430 22.52 29.74 -34.04
CA PHE A 430 22.68 31.07 -33.45
C PHE A 430 23.74 31.94 -34.13
N GLY A 431 24.53 31.36 -35.04
CA GLY A 431 25.64 32.05 -35.71
C GLY A 431 26.73 32.51 -34.73
N THR A 432 26.92 31.79 -33.62
CA THR A 432 27.96 32.08 -32.60
C THR A 432 29.26 31.33 -32.89
N THR A 433 29.24 30.31 -33.75
CA THR A 433 30.45 29.57 -34.15
C THR A 433 31.30 30.32 -35.17
N LYS A 434 32.63 30.18 -35.05
CA LYS A 434 33.60 30.64 -36.05
C LYS A 434 33.69 29.73 -37.28
N SER A 435 33.34 28.45 -37.12
CA SER A 435 33.40 27.45 -38.18
C SER A 435 32.21 26.50 -38.07
N PRO A 436 31.13 26.75 -38.86
CA PRO A 436 29.96 25.88 -38.90
C PRO A 436 30.31 24.43 -39.22
N GLN A 437 31.26 24.20 -40.11
CA GLN A 437 31.72 22.87 -40.51
C GLN A 437 32.36 22.14 -39.33
N GLN A 438 33.30 22.77 -38.61
CA GLN A 438 33.93 22.13 -37.44
C GLN A 438 32.91 21.87 -36.33
N SER A 439 31.96 22.78 -36.12
CA SER A 439 30.91 22.60 -35.11
C SER A 439 29.98 21.45 -35.46
N MET A 440 29.65 21.30 -36.75
CA MET A 440 28.86 20.17 -37.25
C MET A 440 29.61 18.84 -37.09
N THR A 441 30.89 18.78 -37.48
CA THR A 441 31.73 17.59 -37.26
C THR A 441 31.76 17.21 -35.79
N ARG A 442 31.97 18.19 -34.90
CA ARG A 442 32.02 17.94 -33.46
C ARG A 442 30.69 17.44 -32.91
N ALA A 443 29.56 17.99 -33.39
CA ALA A 443 28.24 17.51 -33.01
C ALA A 443 28.04 16.04 -33.40
N VAL A 444 28.44 15.65 -34.61
CA VAL A 444 28.34 14.25 -35.08
C VAL A 444 29.24 13.31 -34.26
N GLU A 445 30.50 13.69 -34.01
CA GLU A 445 31.42 12.89 -33.19
C GLU A 445 30.86 12.63 -31.78
N LEU A 446 30.32 13.67 -31.14
CA LEU A 446 29.79 13.59 -29.78
C LEU A 446 28.56 12.69 -29.71
N ILE A 447 27.64 12.78 -30.67
CA ILE A 447 26.45 11.93 -30.64
C ILE A 447 26.79 10.47 -30.99
N GLN A 448 27.73 10.24 -31.90
CA GLN A 448 28.24 8.89 -32.18
C GLN A 448 28.93 8.30 -30.95
N LYS A 449 29.66 9.11 -30.17
CA LYS A 449 30.20 8.69 -28.88
C LYS A 449 29.10 8.30 -27.90
N ALA A 450 28.02 9.08 -27.80
CA ALA A 450 26.88 8.73 -26.95
C ALA A 450 26.29 7.36 -27.33
N ILE A 451 26.10 7.09 -28.62
CA ILE A 451 25.61 5.81 -29.14
C ILE A 451 26.60 4.67 -28.87
N ALA A 452 27.90 4.93 -28.96
CA ALA A 452 28.92 3.92 -28.67
C ALA A 452 28.98 3.54 -27.18
N LEU A 453 28.64 4.48 -26.29
CA LEU A 453 28.52 4.24 -24.85
C LEU A 453 27.24 3.46 -24.52
N ASP A 454 26.11 3.88 -25.09
CA ASP A 454 24.80 3.23 -24.95
C ASP A 454 24.03 3.27 -26.28
N ASP A 455 23.99 2.13 -26.97
CA ASP A 455 23.30 1.97 -28.26
C ASP A 455 21.79 1.82 -28.12
N SER A 456 21.30 1.68 -26.88
CA SER A 456 19.89 1.68 -26.53
C SER A 456 19.35 3.08 -26.22
N TYR A 457 20.23 4.10 -26.18
CA TYR A 457 19.84 5.48 -25.92
C TYR A 457 19.12 6.10 -27.12
N ALA A 458 17.80 5.90 -27.17
CA ALA A 458 16.93 6.24 -28.28
C ALA A 458 17.11 7.68 -28.81
N LEU A 459 17.15 8.68 -27.92
CA LEU A 459 17.24 10.08 -28.34
C LEU A 459 18.54 10.40 -29.09
N ALA A 460 19.63 9.69 -28.83
CA ALA A 460 20.88 9.90 -29.55
C ALA A 460 20.76 9.50 -31.03
N HIS A 461 20.04 8.41 -31.31
CA HIS A 461 19.71 8.02 -32.68
C HIS A 461 18.83 9.05 -33.38
N GLY A 462 17.81 9.59 -32.69
CA GLY A 462 16.94 10.64 -33.27
C GLY A 462 17.70 11.91 -33.60
N TRP A 463 18.62 12.32 -32.71
CA TRP A 463 19.48 13.47 -32.92
C TRP A 463 20.50 13.26 -34.05
N LEU A 464 21.13 12.08 -34.11
CA LEU A 464 22.02 11.73 -35.23
C LEU A 464 21.28 11.76 -36.57
N GLY A 465 20.03 11.25 -36.60
CA GLY A 465 19.17 11.30 -37.77
C GLY A 465 18.93 12.74 -38.27
N LEU A 466 18.70 13.66 -37.33
CA LEU A 466 18.59 15.09 -37.65
C LEU A 466 19.91 15.66 -38.18
N LEU A 467 21.05 15.39 -37.55
CA LEU A 467 22.36 15.87 -38.01
C LEU A 467 22.70 15.36 -39.42
N TYR A 468 22.46 14.08 -39.71
CA TYR A 468 22.62 13.52 -41.06
C TYR A 468 21.71 14.19 -42.08
N THR A 469 20.47 14.50 -41.72
CA THR A 469 19.56 15.26 -42.58
C THR A 469 20.10 16.66 -42.89
N TRP A 470 20.67 17.36 -41.92
CA TRP A 470 21.35 18.65 -42.14
C TRP A 470 22.60 18.54 -43.02
N LEU A 471 23.28 17.39 -42.97
CA LEU A 471 24.37 17.02 -43.87
C LEU A 471 23.89 16.48 -45.23
N ARG A 472 22.58 16.52 -45.50
CA ARG A 472 21.93 16.01 -46.73
C ARG A 472 22.08 14.50 -46.97
N LYS A 473 22.35 13.75 -45.90
CA LYS A 473 22.35 12.27 -45.85
C LYS A 473 20.97 11.79 -45.40
N TYR A 474 19.98 11.94 -46.29
CA TYR A 474 18.57 11.83 -45.92
C TYR A 474 18.18 10.40 -45.55
N GLU A 475 18.65 9.41 -46.31
CA GLU A 475 18.35 8.00 -46.08
C GLU A 475 18.96 7.51 -44.77
N GLU A 476 20.23 7.86 -44.48
CA GLU A 476 20.86 7.59 -43.18
C GLU A 476 20.14 8.33 -42.06
N GLY A 477 19.71 9.57 -42.30
CA GLY A 477 18.93 10.36 -41.37
C GLY A 477 17.63 9.67 -40.95
N ILE A 478 16.90 9.13 -41.94
CA ILE A 478 15.66 8.39 -41.74
C ILE A 478 15.90 7.11 -40.94
N MET A 479 16.92 6.32 -41.29
CA MET A 479 17.20 5.06 -40.59
C MET A 479 17.46 5.29 -39.10
N GLU A 480 18.29 6.29 -38.76
CA GLU A 480 18.60 6.63 -37.37
C GLU A 480 17.37 7.18 -36.62
N ALA A 481 16.58 8.04 -37.25
CA ALA A 481 15.35 8.55 -36.64
C ALA A 481 14.28 7.46 -36.45
N GLN A 482 14.19 6.47 -37.34
CA GLN A 482 13.32 5.30 -37.16
C GLN A 482 13.81 4.39 -36.04
N LYS A 483 15.14 4.21 -35.90
CA LYS A 483 15.73 3.46 -34.79
C LYS A 483 15.39 4.12 -33.44
N CYS A 484 15.38 5.45 -33.36
CA CYS A 484 14.94 6.20 -32.18
C CYS A 484 13.56 5.77 -31.69
N VAL A 485 12.54 5.84 -32.55
CA VAL A 485 11.15 5.49 -32.16
C VAL A 485 10.93 3.99 -32.01
N THR A 486 11.84 3.16 -32.53
CA THR A 486 11.83 1.70 -32.30
C THR A 486 12.35 1.36 -30.90
N LEU A 487 13.39 2.07 -30.45
CA LEU A 487 13.96 1.90 -29.11
C LEU A 487 13.07 2.49 -28.01
N ASP A 488 12.38 3.60 -28.31
CA ASP A 488 11.48 4.30 -27.40
C ASP A 488 10.12 4.62 -28.09
N PRO A 489 9.20 3.64 -28.19
CA PRO A 489 7.93 3.77 -28.91
C PRO A 489 6.92 4.73 -28.27
N ASN A 490 7.15 5.18 -27.04
CA ASN A 490 6.36 6.24 -26.40
C ASN A 490 7.15 7.55 -26.20
N GLY A 491 8.38 7.61 -26.72
CA GLY A 491 9.21 8.80 -26.69
C GLY A 491 8.70 9.90 -27.62
N ALA A 492 7.87 10.81 -27.11
CA ALA A 492 7.27 11.89 -27.91
C ALA A 492 8.32 12.71 -28.69
N HIS A 493 9.48 12.96 -28.09
CA HIS A 493 10.55 13.76 -28.71
C HIS A 493 11.28 13.00 -29.84
N GLY A 494 11.32 11.68 -29.79
CA GLY A 494 11.82 10.86 -30.89
C GLY A 494 10.95 11.00 -32.14
N TYR A 495 9.62 10.99 -31.96
CA TYR A 495 8.67 11.25 -33.05
C TYR A 495 8.74 12.68 -33.59
N LEU A 496 9.06 13.68 -32.74
CA LEU A 496 9.35 15.03 -33.21
C LEU A 496 10.57 15.04 -34.16
N TYR A 497 11.67 14.38 -33.79
CA TYR A 497 12.83 14.26 -34.68
C TYR A 497 12.47 13.54 -35.98
N LEU A 498 11.74 12.43 -35.89
CA LEU A 498 11.29 11.67 -37.05
C LEU A 498 10.45 12.52 -38.01
N SER A 499 9.51 13.33 -37.48
CA SER A 499 8.74 14.29 -38.30
C SER A 499 9.65 15.27 -39.04
N ILE A 500 10.61 15.87 -38.34
CA ILE A 500 11.54 16.85 -38.94
C ILE A 500 12.35 16.18 -40.07
N VAL A 501 12.88 14.99 -39.80
CA VAL A 501 13.68 14.21 -40.75
C VAL A 501 12.85 13.84 -41.98
N TYR A 502 11.67 13.26 -41.80
CA TYR A 502 10.76 12.92 -42.90
C TYR A 502 10.39 14.15 -43.73
N ARG A 503 10.01 15.26 -43.08
CA ARG A 503 9.64 16.49 -43.77
C ARG A 503 10.77 17.03 -44.63
N LEU A 504 12.00 17.05 -44.10
CA LEU A 504 13.17 17.55 -44.82
C LEU A 504 13.62 16.59 -45.94
N ALA A 505 13.37 15.29 -45.78
CA ALA A 505 13.63 14.25 -46.77
C ALA A 505 12.53 14.13 -47.84
N GLY A 506 11.46 14.94 -47.78
CA GLY A 506 10.37 14.93 -48.76
C GLY A 506 9.28 13.88 -48.52
N ARG A 507 9.24 13.26 -47.34
CA ARG A 507 8.25 12.27 -46.89
C ARG A 507 7.16 12.96 -46.07
N HIS A 508 6.28 13.70 -46.73
CA HIS A 508 5.42 14.69 -46.07
C HIS A 508 4.28 14.06 -45.26
N GLU A 509 3.64 13.04 -45.82
CA GLU A 509 2.56 12.29 -45.18
C GLU A 509 3.08 11.59 -43.91
N GLU A 510 4.23 10.91 -43.99
CA GLU A 510 4.82 10.26 -42.81
C GLU A 510 5.31 11.27 -41.76
N ALA A 511 5.72 12.47 -42.18
CA ALA A 511 6.04 13.55 -41.24
C ALA A 511 4.82 13.97 -40.42
N VAL A 512 3.65 14.06 -41.08
CA VAL A 512 2.38 14.40 -40.42
C VAL A 512 1.98 13.32 -39.42
N GLU A 513 2.06 12.04 -39.79
CA GLU A 513 1.80 10.94 -38.87
C GLU A 513 2.72 10.98 -37.64
N ALA A 514 4.02 11.25 -37.86
CA ALA A 514 4.98 11.33 -36.79
C ALA A 514 4.70 12.51 -35.83
N ILE A 515 4.41 13.72 -36.32
CA ILE A 515 4.13 14.85 -35.43
C ILE A 515 2.79 14.70 -34.69
N GLU A 516 1.77 14.13 -35.33
CA GLU A 516 0.50 13.84 -34.66
C GLU A 516 0.68 12.81 -33.55
N LYS A 517 1.48 11.76 -33.80
CA LYS A 517 1.88 10.79 -32.77
C LYS A 517 2.65 11.45 -31.63
N ALA A 518 3.60 12.32 -31.95
CA ALA A 518 4.38 13.07 -30.96
C ALA A 518 3.48 13.92 -30.06
N MET A 519 2.50 14.63 -30.64
CA MET A 519 1.54 15.45 -29.90
C MET A 519 0.51 14.62 -29.13
N ARG A 520 0.17 13.41 -29.58
CA ARG A 520 -0.70 12.49 -28.83
C ARG A 520 -0.02 11.92 -27.58
N LEU A 521 1.28 11.61 -27.68
CA LEU A 521 2.12 11.18 -26.56
C LEU A 521 2.42 12.34 -25.60
N ASN A 522 2.35 13.58 -26.09
CA ASN A 522 2.61 14.79 -25.31
C ASN A 522 1.50 15.84 -25.53
N PRO A 523 0.29 15.65 -24.96
CA PRO A 523 -0.87 16.55 -25.13
C PRO A 523 -0.64 18.04 -24.82
N PHE A 524 0.28 18.35 -23.92
CA PHE A 524 0.74 19.72 -23.60
C PHE A 524 2.21 19.90 -23.97
N PRO A 525 2.54 19.89 -25.28
CA PRO A 525 3.93 19.92 -25.70
C PRO A 525 4.50 21.35 -25.68
N PRO A 526 5.84 21.49 -25.61
CA PRO A 526 6.50 22.75 -25.87
C PRO A 526 6.20 23.32 -27.27
N ASN A 527 6.41 24.62 -27.44
CA ASN A 527 6.14 25.35 -28.68
C ASN A 527 6.76 24.72 -29.95
N THR A 528 7.92 24.07 -29.82
CA THR A 528 8.61 23.38 -30.93
C THR A 528 7.74 22.36 -31.66
N TYR A 529 6.81 21.69 -30.98
CA TYR A 529 5.90 20.71 -31.59
C TYR A 529 4.88 21.40 -32.49
N TYR A 530 4.28 22.49 -32.02
CA TYR A 530 3.33 23.27 -32.82
C TYR A 530 4.00 23.89 -34.05
N ARG A 531 5.23 24.39 -33.91
CA ARG A 531 6.03 24.87 -35.05
C ARG A 531 6.29 23.78 -36.08
N GLU A 532 6.62 22.58 -35.64
CA GLU A 532 6.85 21.47 -36.57
C GLU A 532 5.54 20.99 -37.20
N ALA A 533 4.44 20.95 -36.45
CA ALA A 533 3.12 20.61 -36.97
C ALA A 533 2.69 21.57 -38.10
N VAL A 534 2.86 22.88 -37.91
CA VAL A 534 2.64 23.88 -38.98
C VAL A 534 3.45 23.50 -40.21
N ARG A 535 4.74 23.22 -40.05
CA ARG A 535 5.64 22.92 -41.16
C ARG A 535 5.31 21.62 -41.85
N ALA A 536 4.81 20.60 -41.16
CA ALA A 536 4.38 19.34 -41.76
C ALA A 536 3.06 19.53 -42.53
N TYR A 537 2.05 20.14 -41.90
CA TYR A 537 0.71 20.28 -42.48
C TYR A 537 0.67 21.10 -43.77
N ILE A 538 1.51 22.14 -43.91
CA ILE A 538 1.53 22.97 -45.13
C ILE A 538 1.97 22.21 -46.39
N PHE A 539 2.75 21.13 -46.25
CA PHE A 539 3.21 20.33 -47.38
C PHE A 539 2.13 19.38 -47.90
N VAL A 540 1.27 18.87 -47.01
CA VAL A 540 0.14 18.00 -47.38
C VAL A 540 -1.18 18.75 -47.61
N GLY A 541 -1.16 20.09 -47.59
CA GLY A 541 -2.33 20.92 -47.87
C GLY A 541 -3.34 21.06 -46.72
N ARG A 542 -3.01 20.60 -45.51
CA ARG A 542 -3.83 20.69 -44.28
C ARG A 542 -3.74 22.09 -43.65
N TYR A 543 -4.10 23.12 -44.41
CA TYR A 543 -3.79 24.50 -44.05
C TYR A 543 -4.54 25.02 -42.82
N GLU A 544 -5.77 24.58 -42.58
CA GLU A 544 -6.52 24.99 -41.39
C GLU A 544 -5.90 24.41 -40.11
N GLU A 545 -5.46 23.15 -40.12
CA GLU A 545 -4.71 22.58 -39.01
C GLU A 545 -3.36 23.27 -38.81
N ALA A 546 -2.67 23.63 -39.90
CA ALA A 546 -1.45 24.43 -39.84
C ALA A 546 -1.70 25.79 -39.17
N ILE A 547 -2.78 26.49 -39.53
CA ILE A 547 -3.15 27.77 -38.92
C ILE A 547 -3.50 27.60 -37.44
N ALA A 548 -4.26 26.56 -37.08
CA ALA A 548 -4.61 26.28 -35.68
C ALA A 548 -3.36 25.99 -34.83
N ALA A 549 -2.44 25.16 -35.33
CA ALA A 549 -1.16 24.90 -34.67
C ALA A 549 -0.30 26.16 -34.58
N GLY A 550 -0.23 26.97 -35.64
CA GLY A 550 0.54 28.22 -35.65
C GLY A 550 -0.01 29.25 -34.65
N LYS A 551 -1.32 29.37 -34.51
CA LYS A 551 -1.96 30.22 -33.49
C LYS A 551 -1.58 29.79 -32.06
N LYS A 552 -1.59 28.48 -31.79
CA LYS A 552 -1.11 27.94 -30.51
C LYS A 552 0.38 28.27 -30.30
N ALA A 553 1.20 28.12 -31.35
CA ALA A 553 2.62 28.41 -31.29
C ALA A 553 2.91 29.87 -30.89
N VAL A 554 2.27 30.84 -31.56
CA VAL A 554 2.44 32.27 -31.25
C VAL A 554 1.84 32.66 -29.91
N THR A 555 0.79 31.97 -29.44
CA THR A 555 0.22 32.20 -28.11
C THR A 555 1.17 31.72 -27.01
N LEU A 556 1.80 30.56 -27.19
CA LEU A 556 2.77 30.01 -26.23
C LEU A 556 4.10 30.77 -26.24
N SER A 557 4.50 31.34 -27.38
CA SER A 557 5.76 32.08 -27.50
C SER A 557 5.59 33.29 -28.44
N PRO A 558 5.03 34.41 -27.95
CA PRO A 558 4.70 35.59 -28.77
C PRO A 558 5.91 36.30 -29.41
N ASN A 559 7.13 35.98 -28.99
CA ASN A 559 8.36 36.54 -29.55
C ASN A 559 9.17 35.50 -30.34
N ASP A 560 8.58 34.36 -30.70
CA ASP A 560 9.23 33.35 -31.54
C ASP A 560 9.07 33.70 -33.03
N ASN A 561 10.14 34.24 -33.62
CA ASN A 561 10.18 34.63 -35.04
C ASN A 561 9.84 33.46 -35.99
N ILE A 562 10.18 32.23 -35.61
CA ILE A 562 9.95 31.05 -36.44
C ILE A 562 8.47 30.65 -36.41
N ALA A 563 7.79 30.82 -35.27
CA ALA A 563 6.36 30.58 -35.16
C ALA A 563 5.57 31.54 -36.05
N HIS A 564 5.86 32.84 -35.97
CA HIS A 564 5.24 33.86 -36.85
C HIS A 564 5.52 33.58 -38.34
N SER A 565 6.75 33.22 -38.70
CA SER A 565 7.08 32.88 -40.09
C SER A 565 6.28 31.66 -40.58
N GLY A 566 6.19 30.60 -39.77
CA GLY A 566 5.38 29.42 -40.12
C GLY A 566 3.91 29.76 -40.31
N LEU A 567 3.33 30.56 -39.40
CA LEU A 567 1.93 30.98 -39.46
C LEU A 567 1.65 31.91 -40.67
N ALA A 568 2.58 32.82 -40.99
CA ALA A 568 2.51 33.64 -42.20
C ALA A 568 2.47 32.79 -43.48
N ALA A 569 3.34 31.76 -43.56
CA ALA A 569 3.33 30.82 -44.68
C ALA A 569 2.01 30.04 -44.76
N ALA A 570 1.49 29.54 -43.64
CA ALA A 570 0.23 28.82 -43.58
C ALA A 570 -0.96 29.68 -44.06
N TYR A 571 -1.09 30.92 -43.56
CA TYR A 571 -2.11 31.86 -44.04
C TYR A 571 -1.97 32.18 -45.53
N SER A 572 -0.74 32.39 -46.00
CA SER A 572 -0.48 32.70 -47.41
C SER A 572 -0.88 31.56 -48.34
N LEU A 573 -0.56 30.32 -47.96
CA LEU A 573 -0.93 29.10 -48.69
C LEU A 573 -2.44 28.83 -48.65
N ALA A 574 -3.12 29.18 -47.54
CA ALA A 574 -4.57 29.14 -47.40
C ALA A 574 -5.31 30.27 -48.17
N GLY A 575 -4.58 31.17 -48.84
CA GLY A 575 -5.18 32.31 -49.53
C GLY A 575 -5.57 33.50 -48.64
N ARG A 576 -5.28 33.45 -47.33
CA ARG A 576 -5.59 34.48 -46.33
C ARG A 576 -4.49 35.55 -46.26
N GLN A 577 -4.39 36.36 -47.31
CA GLN A 577 -3.25 37.27 -47.51
C GLN A 577 -3.20 38.44 -46.52
N LYS A 578 -4.33 38.89 -45.96
CA LYS A 578 -4.34 39.97 -44.99
C LYS A 578 -3.69 39.51 -43.67
N GLU A 579 -4.09 38.34 -43.20
CA GLU A 579 -3.57 37.68 -42.01
C GLU A 579 -2.10 37.30 -42.18
N ALA A 580 -1.72 36.78 -43.36
CA ALA A 580 -0.32 36.48 -43.68
C ALA A 580 0.60 37.71 -43.54
N ARG A 581 0.13 38.89 -43.98
CA ARG A 581 0.88 40.15 -43.86
C ARG A 581 1.01 40.65 -42.42
N ILE A 582 0.00 40.42 -41.58
CA ILE A 582 0.07 40.75 -40.15
C ILE A 582 1.20 39.95 -39.49
N GLU A 583 1.23 38.65 -39.74
CA GLU A 583 2.29 37.78 -39.19
C GLU A 583 3.67 38.10 -39.79
N ALA A 584 3.75 38.44 -41.08
CA ALA A 584 4.99 38.90 -41.70
C ALA A 584 5.52 40.21 -41.08
N ALA A 585 4.63 41.13 -40.69
CA ALA A 585 5.01 42.34 -39.97
C ALA A 585 5.61 42.01 -38.59
N GLU A 586 5.06 41.03 -37.87
CA GLU A 586 5.64 40.56 -36.60
C GLU A 586 7.00 39.88 -36.80
N VAL A 587 7.19 39.10 -37.87
CA VAL A 587 8.51 38.56 -38.24
C VAL A 587 9.53 39.70 -38.40
N LEU A 588 9.17 40.78 -39.08
CA LEU A 588 10.06 41.93 -39.29
C LEU A 588 10.26 42.77 -38.03
N ARG A 589 9.25 42.86 -37.15
CA ARG A 589 9.39 43.53 -35.84
C ARG A 589 10.41 42.81 -34.97
N LEU A 590 10.36 41.48 -34.92
CA LEU A 590 11.28 40.64 -34.15
C LEU A 590 12.66 40.50 -34.80
N ASN A 591 12.72 40.47 -36.13
CA ASN A 591 13.95 40.37 -36.89
C ASN A 591 13.95 41.36 -38.07
N PRO A 592 14.32 42.63 -37.85
CA PRO A 592 14.35 43.66 -38.90
C PRO A 592 15.30 43.34 -40.06
N LYS A 593 16.23 42.40 -39.89
CA LYS A 593 17.20 41.94 -40.90
C LYS A 593 16.81 40.60 -41.54
N PHE A 594 15.55 40.18 -41.41
CA PHE A 594 15.05 38.97 -42.06
C PHE A 594 15.25 39.08 -43.58
N SER A 595 15.69 37.98 -44.21
CA SER A 595 15.89 37.90 -45.67
C SER A 595 15.50 36.51 -46.17
N LEU A 596 14.69 36.46 -47.21
CA LEU A 596 14.31 35.21 -47.88
C LEU A 596 15.50 34.56 -48.58
N VAL A 597 16.44 35.34 -49.13
CA VAL A 597 17.69 34.82 -49.73
C VAL A 597 18.52 34.08 -48.68
N ARG A 598 18.67 34.64 -47.48
CA ARG A 598 19.39 33.96 -46.39
C ARG A 598 18.64 32.71 -45.93
N SER A 599 17.32 32.82 -45.74
CA SER A 599 16.47 31.68 -45.35
C SER A 599 16.54 30.53 -46.36
N ARG A 600 16.49 30.83 -47.67
CA ARG A 600 16.58 29.85 -48.75
C ARG A 600 17.89 29.05 -48.71
N LYS A 601 19.02 29.72 -48.45
CA LYS A 601 20.35 29.07 -48.37
C LYS A 601 20.51 28.14 -47.17
N LEU A 602 19.79 28.41 -46.08
CA LEU A 602 19.91 27.67 -44.82
C LEU A 602 18.96 26.47 -44.72
N MET A 603 18.01 26.31 -45.64
CA MET A 603 17.05 25.20 -45.61
C MET A 603 17.68 23.90 -46.16
N PRO A 604 17.70 22.80 -45.37
CA PRO A 604 18.30 21.53 -45.79
C PRO A 604 17.28 20.60 -46.48
N PHE A 605 16.34 21.13 -47.27
CA PHE A 605 15.37 20.27 -47.97
C PHE A 605 16.05 19.41 -49.04
N LYS A 606 15.59 18.16 -49.18
CA LYS A 606 15.93 17.25 -50.29
C LYS A 606 15.39 17.76 -51.61
N ASN A 607 14.13 18.21 -51.63
CA ASN A 607 13.47 18.67 -52.84
C ASN A 607 13.52 20.21 -52.93
N GLN A 608 13.97 20.72 -54.07
CA GLN A 608 13.98 22.17 -54.32
C GLN A 608 12.56 22.76 -54.34
N ALA A 609 11.58 21.99 -54.82
CA ALA A 609 10.17 22.40 -54.86
C ALA A 609 9.63 22.76 -53.47
N ASP A 610 10.06 22.05 -52.42
CA ASP A 610 9.62 22.31 -51.04
C ASP A 610 10.16 23.66 -50.54
N THR A 611 11.42 23.94 -50.88
CA THR A 611 12.05 25.23 -50.57
C THR A 611 11.30 26.36 -51.27
N GLU A 612 11.03 26.24 -52.58
CA GLU A 612 10.33 27.28 -53.33
C GLU A 612 8.88 27.46 -52.89
N ARG A 613 8.21 26.40 -52.44
CA ARG A 613 6.85 26.49 -51.88
C ARG A 613 6.82 27.38 -50.64
N VAL A 614 7.72 27.14 -49.67
CA VAL A 614 7.79 27.93 -48.43
C VAL A 614 8.23 29.36 -48.72
N ILE A 615 9.30 29.54 -49.49
CA ILE A 615 9.82 30.87 -49.83
C ILE A 615 8.81 31.68 -50.64
N GLY A 616 8.11 31.04 -51.59
CA GLY A 616 7.03 31.66 -52.35
C GLY A 616 5.87 32.12 -51.48
N ALA A 617 5.45 31.29 -50.52
CA ALA A 617 4.40 31.66 -49.56
C ALA A 617 4.80 32.87 -48.70
N LEU A 618 6.02 32.88 -48.18
CA LEU A 618 6.56 33.96 -47.36
C LEU A 618 6.78 35.26 -48.16
N ARG A 619 7.24 35.17 -49.40
CA ARG A 619 7.33 36.31 -50.32
C ARG A 619 5.95 36.93 -50.56
N LYS A 620 4.94 36.10 -50.82
CA LYS A 620 3.56 36.54 -51.02
C LYS A 620 2.96 37.18 -49.76
N ALA A 621 3.39 36.72 -48.58
CA ALA A 621 3.06 37.32 -47.28
C ALA A 621 3.73 38.70 -47.05
N GLY A 622 4.69 39.10 -47.88
CA GLY A 622 5.33 40.42 -47.83
C GLY A 622 6.70 40.45 -47.15
N LEU A 623 7.35 39.29 -46.93
CA LEU A 623 8.73 39.27 -46.43
C LEU A 623 9.73 39.62 -47.54
N PRO A 624 10.79 40.39 -47.22
CA PRO A 624 11.76 40.89 -48.20
C PRO A 624 12.75 39.80 -48.64
N GLU A 625 13.30 39.96 -49.85
CA GLU A 625 14.38 39.12 -50.39
C GLU A 625 15.66 39.20 -49.54
#